data_AF-J3KXC1-F1
#
_entry.id   AF-J3KXC1-F1
#
_cell.length_a   1.000
_cell.length_b   1.000
_cell.length_c   1.000
_cell.angle_alpha   90.00
_cell.angle_beta   90.00
_cell.angle_gamma   90.00
#
_symmetry.space_group_name_H-M   'P 1'
#
loop_
_entity.id
_entity.type
_entity.pdbx_description
1 polymer ?
#
loop_
_entity_poly.entity_id
_entity_poly.type
_entity_poly.pdbx_seq_one_letter_code
_entity_poly.pdbx_strand_id
1 'polypeptide(L)'
;GGPPGSAAAAGDVGRLEEQNAQILGFCEEAGIACKQYLPYYSGQAEWVERHFGAKLWPRFVQRKSKYDPHAILSRGQRIFTSPPA
;
A
#
# COMPACT_ATOMS: atom_id res chain seq x y z
N GLY A 1 -12.47 -37.45 -0.28
CA GLY A 1 -12.99 -36.08 -0.21
C GLY A 1 -11.87 -35.17 0.25
N GLY A 2 -11.29 -34.38 -0.65
CA GLY A 2 -10.38 -33.30 -0.30
C GLY A 2 -11.16 -32.00 -0.19
N PRO A 3 -10.72 -31.01 0.62
CA PRO A 3 -11.44 -29.76 0.71
C PRO A 3 -11.31 -29.04 -0.64
N PRO A 4 -12.40 -28.47 -1.19
CA PRO A 4 -12.25 -27.61 -2.35
C PRO A 4 -11.56 -26.34 -1.85
N GLY A 5 -10.40 -26.03 -2.42
CA GLY A 5 -9.80 -24.71 -2.29
C GLY A 5 -10.83 -23.68 -2.76
N SER A 6 -11.42 -22.97 -1.80
CA SER A 6 -12.50 -22.04 -2.04
C SER A 6 -11.95 -20.83 -2.79
N ALA A 7 -12.13 -20.81 -4.11
CA ALA A 7 -12.14 -19.56 -4.85
C ALA A 7 -13.32 -18.75 -4.29
N ALA A 8 -13.02 -17.72 -3.49
CA ALA A 8 -14.01 -16.77 -2.98
C ALA A 8 -14.91 -16.31 -4.15
N ALA A 9 -16.22 -16.49 -4.00
CA ALA A 9 -17.16 -15.95 -4.99
C ALA A 9 -17.01 -14.42 -5.02
N ALA A 10 -17.36 -13.74 -6.12
CA ALA A 10 -17.15 -12.28 -6.23
C ALA A 10 -17.78 -11.47 -5.06
N GLY A 11 -18.84 -11.96 -4.42
CA GLY A 11 -19.42 -11.38 -3.21
C GLY A 11 -18.58 -11.54 -1.94
N ASP A 12 -17.69 -12.54 -1.89
CA ASP A 12 -16.77 -12.74 -0.78
C ASP A 12 -15.61 -11.74 -0.79
N VAL A 13 -15.15 -11.30 -1.97
CA VAL A 13 -14.02 -10.36 -2.08
C VAL A 13 -14.36 -9.03 -1.44
N GLY A 14 -15.50 -8.41 -1.81
CA GLY A 14 -15.90 -7.12 -1.26
C GLY A 14 -16.11 -7.16 0.26
N ARG A 15 -16.69 -8.25 0.78
CA ARG A 15 -16.85 -8.46 2.22
C ARG A 15 -15.50 -8.58 2.95
N LEU A 16 -14.53 -9.26 2.34
CA LEU A 16 -13.18 -9.40 2.89
C LEU A 16 -12.40 -8.07 2.83
N GLU A 17 -12.58 -7.28 1.79
CA GLU A 17 -12.01 -5.93 1.68
C GLU A 17 -12.57 -5.00 2.78
N GLU A 18 -13.88 -5.04 3.02
CA GLU A 18 -14.50 -4.27 4.11
C GLU A 18 -13.99 -4.72 5.49
N GLN A 19 -13.84 -6.03 5.71
CA GLN A 19 -13.25 -6.55 6.94
C GLN A 19 -11.79 -6.08 7.11
N ASN A 20 -10.98 -6.06 6.06
CA ASN A 20 -9.62 -5.53 6.10
C ASN A 20 -9.61 -4.04 6.48
N ALA A 21 -10.54 -3.25 5.93
CA ALA A 21 -10.69 -1.84 6.27
C ALA A 21 -11.06 -1.63 7.74
N GLN A 22 -11.96 -2.44 8.29
CA GLN A 22 -12.35 -2.39 9.70
C GLN A 22 -11.17 -2.70 10.64
N ILE A 23 -10.34 -3.68 10.31
CA ILE A 23 -9.14 -4.02 11.10
C ILE A 23 -8.14 -2.87 11.10
N LEU A 24 -7.91 -2.23 9.95
CA LEU A 24 -7.03 -1.07 9.85
C LEU A 24 -7.59 0.13 10.61
N GLY A 25 -8.90 0.37 10.53
CA GLY A 25 -9.60 1.42 11.28
C GLY A 25 -9.45 1.24 12.79
N PHE A 26 -9.63 0.01 13.29
CA PHE A 26 -9.40 -0.30 14.70
C PHE A 26 -7.96 0.02 15.15
N CYS A 27 -6.96 -0.34 14.35
CA CYS A 27 -5.56 -0.02 14.66
C CYS A 27 -5.33 1.50 14.76
N GLU A 28 -5.93 2.28 13.85
CA GLU A 28 -5.84 3.74 13.84
C GLU A 28 -6.51 4.36 15.08
N GLU A 29 -7.74 3.96 15.40
CA GLU A 29 -8.49 4.43 16.57
C GLU A 29 -7.81 4.09 17.90
N ALA A 30 -7.25 2.88 18.00
CA ALA A 30 -6.54 2.42 19.20
C ALA A 30 -5.11 2.97 19.32
N GLY A 31 -4.62 3.74 18.34
CA GLY A 31 -3.25 4.25 18.32
C GLY A 31 -2.18 3.16 18.16
N ILE A 32 -2.55 2.01 17.61
CA ILE A 32 -1.63 0.90 17.35
C ILE A 32 -0.78 1.26 16.13
N ALA A 33 0.52 1.45 16.36
CA ALA A 33 1.46 1.73 15.28
C ALA A 33 1.67 0.50 14.38
N CYS A 34 0.89 0.40 13.31
CA CYS A 34 0.99 -0.67 12.33
C CYS A 34 1.69 -0.22 11.02
N LYS A 35 2.43 -1.14 10.40
CA LYS A 35 2.93 -1.00 9.03
C LYS A 35 2.46 -2.20 8.22
N GLN A 36 1.67 -1.94 7.17
CA GLN A 36 1.24 -2.98 6.25
C GLN A 36 2.45 -3.56 5.50
N TYR A 37 2.56 -4.88 5.49
CA TYR A 37 3.45 -5.63 4.62
C TYR A 37 2.72 -5.96 3.31
N LEU A 38 3.37 -5.75 2.17
CA LEU A 38 2.74 -5.80 0.84
C LEU A 38 1.49 -4.89 0.74
N PRO A 39 1.59 -3.60 1.08
CA PRO A 39 0.44 -2.71 1.06
C PRO A 39 -0.04 -2.44 -0.37
N TYR A 40 -1.32 -2.13 -0.47
CA TYR A 40 -1.88 -1.45 -1.63
C TYR A 40 -2.33 -0.05 -1.22
N TYR A 41 -1.61 0.96 -1.70
CA TYR A 41 -1.95 2.36 -1.50
C TYR A 41 -2.30 3.02 -2.83
N SER A 42 -3.25 3.96 -2.78
CA SER A 42 -3.81 4.56 -3.99
C SER A 42 -2.87 5.59 -4.63
N GLY A 43 -1.96 6.17 -3.85
CA GLY A 43 -1.01 7.18 -4.33
C GLY A 43 0.05 7.60 -3.30
N GLN A 44 0.86 8.59 -3.69
CA GLN A 44 2.04 9.02 -2.96
C GLN A 44 1.75 9.52 -1.53
N ALA A 45 0.63 10.22 -1.31
CA ALA A 45 0.27 10.75 0.00
C ALA A 45 0.13 9.63 1.05
N GLU A 46 -0.57 8.55 0.71
CA GLU A 46 -0.70 7.38 1.59
C GLU A 46 0.65 6.70 1.85
N TRP A 47 1.53 6.62 0.85
CA TRP A 47 2.89 6.11 1.04
C TRP A 47 3.71 6.96 2.02
N VAL A 48 3.56 8.29 1.97
CA VAL A 48 4.22 9.23 2.90
C VAL A 48 3.64 9.07 4.30
N GLU A 49 2.32 9.18 4.44
CA GLU A 49 1.65 9.22 5.75
C GLU A 49 1.69 7.86 6.45
N ARG A 50 1.33 6.79 5.73
CA ARG A 50 1.08 5.47 6.34
C ARG A 50 2.31 4.57 6.30
N HIS A 51 3.25 4.74 5.37
CA HIS A 51 4.38 3.82 5.20
C HIS A 51 5.75 4.42 5.55
N PHE A 52 6.27 5.35 4.75
CA PHE A 52 7.63 5.85 4.90
C PHE A 52 7.79 6.91 6.00
N GLY A 53 6.75 7.74 6.21
CA GLY A 53 6.82 8.90 7.07
C GLY A 53 7.67 10.04 6.49
N ALA A 54 7.47 11.25 7.02
CA ALA A 54 8.17 12.46 6.59
C ALA A 54 9.70 12.36 6.70
N LYS A 55 10.21 11.53 7.63
CA LYS A 55 11.66 11.37 7.85
C LYS A 55 12.35 10.55 6.75
N LEU A 56 11.73 9.46 6.28
CA LEU A 56 12.36 8.56 5.30
C LEU A 56 11.96 8.88 3.86
N TRP A 57 10.83 9.57 3.67
CA TRP A 57 10.32 9.93 2.35
C TRP A 57 11.34 10.68 1.48
N PRO A 58 12.06 11.72 1.95
CA PRO A 58 13.04 12.44 1.13
C PRO A 58 14.16 11.54 0.60
N ARG A 59 14.62 10.58 1.41
CA ARG A 59 15.63 9.59 1.00
C ARG A 59 15.09 8.62 -0.05
N PHE A 60 13.80 8.26 0.03
CA PHE A 60 13.15 7.42 -0.95
C PHE A 60 13.04 8.12 -2.31
N VAL A 61 12.57 9.38 -2.31
CA VAL A 61 12.52 10.23 -3.51
C VAL A 61 13.90 10.41 -4.13
N GLN A 62 14.91 10.77 -3.33
CA GLN A 62 16.30 10.93 -3.81
C GLN A 62 16.80 9.68 -4.54
N ARG A 63 16.50 8.49 -4.00
CA ARG A 63 16.88 7.22 -4.65
C ARG A 63 16.08 6.96 -5.91
N LYS A 64 14.78 7.26 -5.93
CA LYS A 64 13.96 7.16 -7.14
C LYS A 64 14.52 8.06 -8.24
N SER A 65 14.81 9.33 -7.96
CA SER A 65 15.38 10.26 -8.94
C SER A 65 16.75 9.79 -9.45
N LYS A 66 17.57 9.18 -8.60
CA LYS A 66 18.90 8.68 -8.99
C LYS A 66 18.85 7.44 -9.89
N TYR A 67 17.92 6.51 -9.66
CA TYR A 67 17.93 5.19 -10.27
C TYR A 67 16.77 4.91 -11.23
N ASP A 68 15.69 5.68 -11.16
CA ASP A 68 14.54 5.62 -12.08
C ASP A 68 13.94 7.03 -12.28
N PRO A 69 14.70 7.96 -12.90
CA PRO A 69 14.31 9.36 -13.07
C PRO A 69 13.04 9.56 -13.92
N HIS A 70 12.68 8.58 -14.75
CA HIS A 70 11.52 8.65 -15.63
C HIS A 70 10.30 7.89 -15.08
N ALA A 71 10.38 7.35 -13.85
CA ALA A 71 9.32 6.58 -13.20
C ALA A 71 8.79 5.43 -14.06
N ILE A 72 9.68 4.71 -14.74
CA ILE A 72 9.32 3.61 -15.64
C ILE A 72 9.12 2.32 -14.84
N LEU A 73 9.89 2.12 -13.78
CA LEU A 73 9.92 0.86 -13.04
C LEU A 73 8.78 0.78 -12.02
N SER A 74 8.13 -0.39 -12.01
CA SER A 74 7.16 -0.81 -10.99
C SER A 74 5.94 0.11 -10.82
N ARG A 75 5.38 0.64 -11.93
CA ARG A 75 4.21 1.54 -11.91
C ARG A 75 2.98 0.96 -11.18
N GLY A 76 2.84 -0.36 -11.12
CA GLY A 76 1.78 -1.03 -10.35
C GLY A 76 1.79 -0.73 -8.84
N GLN A 77 2.93 -0.32 -8.28
CA GLN A 77 3.05 0.10 -6.88
C GLN A 77 2.42 1.47 -6.60
N ARG A 78 2.14 2.26 -7.65
CA ARG A 78 1.49 3.59 -7.58
C ARG A 78 2.19 4.60 -6.66
N ILE A 79 3.48 4.39 -6.37
CA ILE A 79 4.26 5.34 -5.57
C ILE A 79 4.64 6.57 -6.40
N PHE A 80 5.05 6.36 -7.65
CA PHE A 80 5.38 7.42 -8.61
C PHE A 80 4.70 7.10 -9.95
N THR A 81 3.74 7.94 -10.36
CA THR A 81 3.05 7.86 -11.66
C THR A 81 3.63 8.81 -12.70
N SER A 82 4.50 9.71 -12.27
CA SER A 82 5.27 10.67 -13.07
C SER A 82 6.71 10.73 -12.54
N PRO A 83 7.65 11.31 -13.30
CA PRO A 83 8.99 11.59 -12.79
C PRO A 83 8.96 12.24 -11.39
N PRO A 84 9.81 11.79 -10.45
CA PRO A 84 9.92 12.40 -9.13
C PRO A 84 10.46 13.83 -9.27
N ALA A 85 9.78 14.79 -8.62
CA ALA A 85 10.25 16.18 -8.50
C ALA A 85 11.47 16.29 -7.57
#